data_AF-A0A936JQJ8-F1
#
_entry.id   AF-A0A936JQJ8-F1
#
_cell.length_a   1.000
_cell.length_b   1.000
_cell.length_c   1.000
_cell.angle_alpha   90.00
_cell.angle_beta   90.00
_cell.angle_gamma   90.00
#
_symmetry.space_group_name_H-M   'P 1'
#
loop_
_entity.id
_entity.type
_entity.pdbx_description
1 polymer ?
#
loop_
_entity_poly.entity_id
_entity_poly.type
_entity_poly.pdbx_seq_one_letter_code
_entity_poly.pdbx_strand_id
1 'polypeptide(L)'
;MSNLRTFIRTLAIAAACASIAAPLAASAEEKVDKTPRVEKVAKRHHDKGEFPMTPAKFEKIVEKKIEKTRSKMESILTAAALPDAVKAQVRKDFDAAAAKVRAAAKEAGKDGKVTKEEAKDVRKQARSFVKELRAKYGKDKGHGKRARA
;
A
#
# COMPACT_ATOMS: atom_id res chain seq x y z
N MET A 1 32.65 -39.14 1.12
CA MET A 1 33.56 -39.21 -0.04
C MET A 1 32.89 -38.52 -1.22
N SER A 2 33.54 -37.45 -1.68
CA SER A 2 33.51 -36.73 -2.96
C SER A 2 32.37 -36.95 -3.96
N ASN A 3 31.84 -35.84 -4.52
CA ASN A 3 32.21 -35.47 -5.90
C ASN A 3 31.85 -34.01 -6.23
N LEU A 4 32.91 -33.22 -6.48
CA LEU A 4 32.94 -31.96 -7.22
C LEU A 4 32.39 -32.17 -8.65
N ARG A 5 31.81 -31.10 -9.24
CA ARG A 5 32.09 -30.70 -10.63
C ARG A 5 31.60 -29.28 -10.92
N THR A 6 32.59 -28.40 -10.85
CA THR A 6 32.70 -27.04 -11.38
C THR A 6 32.38 -26.99 -12.88
N PHE A 7 31.61 -26.00 -13.35
CA PHE A 7 31.75 -25.48 -14.72
C PHE A 7 31.59 -23.96 -14.75
N ILE A 8 32.74 -23.31 -14.90
CA ILE A 8 32.93 -21.91 -15.27
C ILE A 8 32.74 -21.82 -16.78
N ARG A 9 31.99 -20.85 -17.28
CA ARG A 9 32.14 -20.40 -18.68
C ARG A 9 31.88 -18.91 -18.81
N THR A 10 32.98 -18.17 -18.66
CA THR A 10 33.16 -16.79 -19.11
C THR A 10 33.13 -16.76 -20.64
N LEU A 11 32.39 -15.81 -21.23
CA LEU A 11 32.69 -15.34 -22.57
C LEU A 11 32.47 -13.82 -22.62
N ALA A 12 33.58 -13.10 -22.54
CA ALA A 12 33.66 -11.67 -22.81
C ALA A 12 33.80 -11.50 -24.33
N ILE A 13 33.02 -10.61 -24.93
CA ILE A 13 33.30 -10.07 -26.27
C ILE A 13 33.29 -8.56 -26.13
N ALA A 14 34.50 -8.02 -26.10
CA ALA A 14 34.79 -6.61 -26.33
C ALA A 14 34.89 -6.39 -27.84
N ALA A 15 34.17 -5.42 -28.37
CA ALA A 15 34.40 -4.88 -29.70
C ALA A 15 34.25 -3.34 -29.62
N ALA A 16 35.39 -2.68 -29.57
CA ALA A 16 35.54 -1.23 -29.74
C ALA A 16 35.45 -0.87 -31.23
N CYS A 17 34.90 0.30 -31.54
CA CYS A 17 35.15 1.16 -32.72
C CYS A 17 34.04 2.24 -32.72
N ALA A 18 34.25 3.52 -32.97
CA ALA A 18 35.41 4.38 -33.06
C ALA A 18 34.84 5.81 -32.99
N SER A 19 35.53 6.72 -32.32
CA SER A 19 35.15 8.12 -32.18
C SER A 19 35.33 8.86 -33.50
N ILE A 20 34.29 9.55 -33.99
CA ILE A 20 34.44 10.61 -34.99
C ILE A 20 34.04 11.93 -34.33
N ALA A 21 34.99 12.86 -34.28
CA ALA A 21 34.85 14.17 -33.71
C ALA A 21 34.63 15.22 -34.81
N ALA A 22 33.57 16.03 -34.61
CA ALA A 22 33.43 17.47 -34.89
C ALA A 22 33.38 17.98 -36.35
N PRO A 23 33.03 19.27 -36.60
CA PRO A 23 32.06 20.20 -35.94
C PRO A 23 31.15 20.93 -36.97
N LEU A 24 30.10 21.66 -36.55
CA LEU A 24 29.70 22.95 -37.15
C LEU A 24 28.51 23.58 -36.41
N ALA A 25 28.70 24.86 -36.07
CA ALA A 25 27.73 25.74 -35.43
C ALA A 25 26.74 26.33 -36.46
N ALA A 26 25.47 26.50 -36.08
CA ALA A 26 24.66 27.69 -36.36
C ALA A 26 23.20 27.50 -35.91
N SER A 27 22.78 28.36 -34.99
CA SER A 27 21.46 28.98 -34.76
C SER A 27 20.14 28.18 -34.73
N ALA A 28 19.46 28.41 -33.60
CA ALA A 28 18.04 28.71 -33.44
C ALA A 28 17.03 27.54 -33.24
N GLU A 29 16.17 27.80 -32.25
CA GLU A 29 14.90 27.16 -31.90
C GLU A 29 14.87 25.89 -31.02
N GLU A 30 14.61 26.19 -29.74
CA GLU A 30 13.47 25.70 -28.95
C GLU A 30 13.50 24.29 -28.33
N LYS A 31 13.23 24.31 -27.02
CA LYS A 31 13.38 23.24 -26.03
C LYS A 31 12.16 22.32 -26.01
N VAL A 32 12.30 21.03 -26.27
CA VAL A 32 11.31 19.95 -25.96
C VAL A 32 12.05 18.60 -26.10
N ASP A 33 12.06 17.57 -25.25
CA ASP A 33 11.48 17.29 -23.95
C ASP A 33 12.14 16.01 -23.36
N LYS A 34 12.34 16.04 -22.03
CA LYS A 34 11.95 15.03 -21.04
C LYS A 34 12.34 13.55 -21.23
N THR A 35 13.24 13.09 -20.35
CA THR A 35 12.86 12.03 -19.41
C THR A 35 13.23 12.45 -17.97
N PRO A 36 12.27 12.80 -17.11
CA PRO A 36 12.58 13.05 -15.71
C PRO A 36 12.85 11.72 -15.01
N ARG A 37 14.09 11.56 -14.57
CA ARG A 37 14.49 10.64 -13.50
C ARG A 37 13.44 10.73 -12.39
N VAL A 38 12.71 9.65 -12.14
CA VAL A 38 11.70 9.56 -11.08
C VAL A 38 12.42 9.77 -9.75
N GLU A 39 12.43 11.02 -9.31
CA GLU A 39 12.82 11.43 -7.98
C GLU A 39 11.93 10.67 -7.00
N LYS A 40 12.56 9.96 -6.06
CA LYS A 40 11.85 9.30 -4.97
C LYS A 40 11.11 10.38 -4.19
N VAL A 41 9.84 10.56 -4.50
CA VAL A 41 8.91 11.44 -3.79
C VAL A 41 9.12 11.20 -2.30
N ALA A 42 9.61 12.24 -1.62
CA ALA A 42 9.84 12.24 -0.19
C ALA A 42 8.63 11.63 0.52
N LYS A 43 8.91 10.72 1.46
CA LYS A 43 7.90 10.05 2.29
C LYS A 43 7.00 11.15 2.88
N ARG A 44 5.78 11.29 2.35
CA ARG A 44 4.79 12.21 2.91
C ARG A 44 4.57 11.80 4.37
N HIS A 45 4.97 12.64 5.31
CA HIS A 45 4.71 12.43 6.74
C HIS A 45 3.20 12.19 6.91
N HIS A 46 2.84 10.99 7.37
CA HIS A 46 1.45 10.57 7.58
C HIS A 46 0.88 11.08 8.92
N ASP A 47 1.30 12.25 9.36
CA ASP A 47 0.88 12.89 10.61
C ASP A 47 -0.22 13.92 10.35
N LYS A 48 -1.34 13.46 9.76
CA LYS A 48 -2.48 14.34 9.43
C LYS A 48 -3.59 14.27 10.48
N GLY A 49 -3.22 14.27 11.75
CA GLY A 49 -4.16 14.50 12.84
C GLY A 49 -3.54 15.52 13.79
N GLU A 50 -4.26 16.60 14.07
CA GLU A 50 -3.97 17.45 15.23
C GLU A 50 -4.21 16.59 16.46
N PHE A 51 -3.14 16.20 17.14
CA PHE A 51 -3.17 15.50 18.41
C PHE A 51 -2.56 16.40 19.49
N PRO A 52 -3.03 16.31 20.74
CA PRO A 52 -4.17 15.50 21.20
C PRO A 52 -5.51 16.06 20.70
N MET A 53 -6.51 15.18 20.48
CA MET A 53 -7.86 15.57 20.05
C MET A 53 -8.93 15.13 21.05
N THR A 54 -10.12 15.72 20.96
CA THR A 54 -11.24 15.31 21.80
C THR A 54 -11.75 13.91 21.39
N PRO A 55 -12.22 13.09 22.35
CA PRO A 55 -12.80 11.77 22.07
C PRO A 55 -13.92 11.83 21.03
N ALA A 56 -14.82 12.81 21.15
CA ALA A 56 -15.91 13.01 20.20
C ALA A 56 -15.43 13.31 18.76
N LYS A 57 -14.34 14.09 18.60
CA LYS A 57 -13.74 14.34 17.27
C LYS A 57 -13.11 13.07 16.72
N PHE A 58 -12.46 12.27 17.57
CA PHE A 58 -11.86 10.99 17.16
C PHE A 58 -12.91 9.96 16.74
N GLU A 59 -13.99 9.79 17.52
CA GLU A 59 -15.10 8.89 17.19
C GLU A 59 -15.73 9.25 15.84
N LYS A 60 -15.98 10.54 15.59
CA LYS A 60 -16.48 11.01 14.28
C LYS A 60 -15.53 10.65 13.13
N ILE A 61 -14.22 10.77 13.33
CA ILE A 61 -13.22 10.39 12.33
C ILE A 61 -13.26 8.87 12.10
N VAL A 62 -13.35 8.08 13.17
CA VAL A 62 -13.43 6.61 13.08
C VAL A 62 -14.70 6.19 12.35
N GLU A 63 -15.87 6.74 12.68
CA GLU A 63 -17.13 6.38 12.02
C GLU A 63 -17.11 6.74 10.53
N LYS A 64 -16.64 7.95 10.19
CA LYS A 64 -16.46 8.35 8.78
C LYS A 64 -15.53 7.41 8.00
N LYS A 65 -14.53 6.82 8.66
CA LYS A 65 -13.65 5.81 8.04
C LYS A 65 -14.37 4.49 7.87
N ILE A 66 -15.11 4.03 8.88
CA ILE A 66 -15.91 2.80 8.82
C ILE A 66 -16.92 2.90 7.67
N GLU A 67 -17.68 3.98 7.58
CA GLU A 67 -18.63 4.23 6.49
C GLU A 67 -17.94 4.20 5.11
N LYS A 68 -16.84 4.94 4.95
CA LYS A 68 -16.08 4.95 3.69
C LYS A 68 -15.57 3.56 3.31
N THR A 69 -15.13 2.77 4.29
CA THR A 69 -14.69 1.41 4.05
C THR A 69 -15.85 0.48 3.74
N ARG A 70 -17.02 0.65 4.38
CA ARG A 70 -18.24 -0.10 4.06
C ARG A 70 -18.68 0.15 2.62
N SER A 71 -18.77 1.41 2.17
CA SER A 71 -19.11 1.72 0.78
C SER A 71 -18.12 1.10 -0.21
N LYS A 72 -16.83 1.12 0.11
CA LYS A 72 -15.80 0.49 -0.71
C LYS A 72 -15.95 -1.03 -0.73
N MET A 73 -16.21 -1.65 0.42
CA MET A 73 -16.46 -3.09 0.52
C MET A 73 -17.66 -3.48 -0.34
N GLU A 74 -18.79 -2.78 -0.21
CA GLU A 74 -19.98 -3.05 -1.02
C GLU A 74 -19.69 -2.92 -2.51
N SER A 75 -18.96 -1.88 -2.93
CA SER A 75 -18.58 -1.73 -4.35
C SER A 75 -17.69 -2.88 -4.86
N ILE A 76 -16.89 -3.49 -3.98
CA ILE A 76 -16.06 -4.64 -4.33
C ILE A 76 -16.92 -5.91 -4.36
N LEU A 77 -17.84 -6.08 -3.41
CA LEU A 77 -18.73 -7.23 -3.35
C LEU A 77 -19.72 -7.27 -4.51
N THR A 78 -20.17 -6.11 -5.01
CA THR A 78 -21.03 -6.02 -6.19
C THR A 78 -20.25 -6.30 -7.48
N ALA A 79 -19.01 -5.81 -7.58
CA ALA A 79 -18.15 -6.07 -8.73
C ALA A 79 -17.58 -7.50 -8.75
N ALA A 80 -17.49 -8.16 -7.59
CA ALA A 80 -16.96 -9.51 -7.49
C ALA A 80 -18.05 -10.56 -7.77
N ALA A 81 -17.74 -11.52 -8.64
CA ALA A 81 -18.54 -12.72 -8.88
C ALA A 81 -18.38 -13.71 -7.70
N LEU A 82 -18.78 -13.30 -6.50
CA LEU A 82 -18.81 -14.13 -5.30
C LEU A 82 -20.22 -14.68 -5.05
N PRO A 83 -20.36 -15.89 -4.49
CA PRO A 83 -21.64 -16.39 -4.02
C PRO A 83 -22.24 -15.49 -2.93
N ASP A 84 -23.56 -15.36 -2.89
CA ASP A 84 -24.23 -14.46 -1.93
C ASP A 84 -24.01 -14.87 -0.47
N ALA A 85 -23.86 -16.16 -0.19
CA ALA A 85 -23.45 -16.66 1.12
C ALA A 85 -22.09 -16.09 1.55
N VAL A 86 -21.12 -16.01 0.63
CA VAL A 86 -19.79 -15.43 0.89
C VAL A 86 -19.90 -13.92 1.08
N LYS A 87 -20.67 -13.21 0.25
CA LYS A 87 -20.91 -11.76 0.43
C LYS A 87 -21.53 -11.45 1.79
N ALA A 88 -22.50 -12.24 2.22
CA ALA A 88 -23.12 -12.10 3.54
C ALA A 88 -22.11 -12.34 4.68
N GLN A 89 -21.22 -13.33 4.53
CA GLN A 89 -20.17 -13.58 5.52
C GLN A 89 -19.16 -12.42 5.58
N VAL A 90 -18.75 -11.86 4.44
CA VAL A 90 -17.85 -10.69 4.43
C VAL A 90 -18.49 -9.49 5.14
N ARG A 91 -19.79 -9.24 4.92
CA ARG A 91 -20.52 -8.17 5.62
C ARG A 91 -20.54 -8.42 7.14
N LYS A 92 -20.84 -9.65 7.58
CA LYS A 92 -20.83 -10.02 9.00
C LYS A 92 -19.45 -9.83 9.63
N ASP A 93 -18.40 -10.32 8.99
CA ASP A 93 -17.03 -10.19 9.49
C ASP A 93 -16.58 -8.72 9.54
N PHE A 94 -17.00 -7.91 8.56
CA PHE A 94 -16.77 -6.47 8.55
C PHE A 94 -17.48 -5.77 9.72
N ASP A 95 -18.75 -6.06 9.97
CA ASP A 95 -19.51 -5.44 11.05
C ASP A 95 -18.94 -5.81 12.43
N ALA A 96 -18.50 -7.06 12.60
CA ALA A 96 -17.80 -7.49 13.80
C ALA A 96 -16.47 -6.74 13.99
N ALA A 97 -15.69 -6.53 12.93
CA ALA A 97 -14.46 -5.74 12.99
C ALA A 97 -14.74 -4.26 13.28
N ALA A 98 -15.78 -3.68 12.67
CA ALA A 98 -16.20 -2.30 12.92
C ALA A 98 -16.60 -2.09 14.39
N ALA A 99 -17.32 -3.05 14.99
CA ALA A 99 -17.67 -3.02 16.41
C ALA A 99 -16.42 -2.99 17.30
N LYS A 100 -15.40 -3.82 17.01
CA LYS A 100 -14.12 -3.82 17.75
C LYS A 100 -13.38 -2.48 17.63
N VAL A 101 -13.35 -1.90 16.42
CA VAL A 101 -12.70 -0.60 16.20
C VAL A 101 -13.44 0.53 16.93
N ARG A 102 -14.78 0.52 16.95
CA ARG A 102 -15.58 1.47 17.73
C ARG A 102 -15.32 1.33 19.23
N ALA A 103 -15.26 0.10 19.74
CA ALA A 103 -14.93 -0.15 21.14
C ALA A 103 -13.52 0.38 21.48
N ALA A 104 -12.53 0.07 20.65
CA ALA A 104 -11.17 0.57 20.83
C ALA A 104 -11.09 2.11 20.76
N ALA A 105 -11.91 2.75 19.93
CA ALA A 105 -11.98 4.20 19.87
C ALA A 105 -12.59 4.83 21.13
N LYS A 106 -13.58 4.18 21.75
CA LYS A 106 -14.14 4.60 23.04
C LYS A 106 -13.12 4.42 24.17
N GLU A 107 -12.41 3.30 24.19
CA GLU A 107 -11.34 3.03 25.15
C GLU A 107 -10.23 4.08 25.08
N ALA A 108 -9.78 4.42 23.87
CA ALA A 108 -8.79 5.49 23.64
C ALA A 108 -9.27 6.88 24.12
N GLY A 109 -10.57 7.08 24.28
CA GLY A 109 -11.16 8.33 24.72
C GLY A 109 -11.40 8.45 26.23
N LYS A 110 -11.15 7.39 27.02
CA LYS A 110 -11.46 7.35 28.46
C LYS A 110 -10.73 8.41 29.27
N ASP A 111 -9.51 8.74 28.88
CA ASP A 111 -8.69 9.76 29.53
C ASP A 111 -9.08 11.20 29.14
N GLY A 112 -10.20 11.38 28.42
CA GLY A 112 -10.76 12.67 28.03
C GLY A 112 -10.04 13.34 26.85
N LYS A 113 -8.91 12.79 26.41
CA LYS A 113 -8.17 13.19 25.21
C LYS A 113 -7.64 11.95 24.51
N VAL A 114 -7.70 11.93 23.19
CA VAL A 114 -7.10 10.87 22.38
C VAL A 114 -5.74 11.37 21.89
N THR A 115 -4.69 10.65 22.28
CA THR A 115 -3.32 10.90 21.86
C THR A 115 -3.01 10.24 20.51
N LYS A 116 -1.88 10.63 19.93
CA LYS A 116 -1.42 10.10 18.66
C LYS A 116 -1.16 8.59 18.70
N GLU A 117 -0.63 8.08 19.83
CA GLU A 117 -0.28 6.67 19.97
C GLU A 117 -1.53 5.80 20.11
N GLU A 118 -2.51 6.22 20.92
CA GLU A 118 -3.80 5.52 21.02
C GLU A 118 -4.53 5.48 19.68
N ALA A 119 -4.55 6.60 18.95
CA ALA A 119 -5.15 6.64 17.62
C ALA A 119 -4.41 5.74 16.61
N LYS A 120 -3.08 5.62 16.73
CA LYS A 120 -2.30 4.68 15.91
C LYS A 120 -2.64 3.24 16.26
N ASP A 121 -2.87 2.90 17.53
CA ASP A 121 -3.21 1.55 17.95
C ASP A 121 -4.58 1.13 17.41
N VAL A 122 -5.59 2.00 17.53
CA VAL A 122 -6.91 1.79 16.90
C VAL A 122 -6.77 1.59 15.40
N ARG A 123 -5.93 2.41 14.74
CA ARG A 123 -5.66 2.26 13.31
C ARG A 123 -4.92 0.96 12.96
N LYS A 124 -4.01 0.50 13.81
CA LYS A 124 -3.24 -0.74 13.62
C LYS A 124 -4.16 -1.95 13.71
N GLN A 125 -5.07 -1.97 14.69
CA GLN A 125 -6.12 -2.97 14.81
C GLN A 125 -7.05 -2.98 13.60
N ALA A 126 -7.52 -1.81 13.16
CA ALA A 126 -8.34 -1.73 11.94
C ALA A 126 -7.58 -2.29 10.70
N ARG A 127 -6.27 -2.03 10.61
CA ARG A 127 -5.43 -2.55 9.52
C ARG A 127 -5.20 -4.05 9.59
N SER A 128 -5.05 -4.65 10.77
CA SER A 128 -4.88 -6.11 10.89
C SER A 128 -6.15 -6.82 10.43
N PHE A 129 -7.33 -6.34 10.82
CA PHE A 129 -8.60 -6.91 10.34
C PHE A 129 -8.75 -6.85 8.82
N VAL A 130 -8.39 -5.72 8.20
CA VAL A 130 -8.42 -5.62 6.73
C VAL A 130 -7.44 -6.60 6.07
N LYS A 131 -6.26 -6.82 6.67
CA LYS A 131 -5.31 -7.83 6.18
C LYS A 131 -5.86 -9.25 6.32
N GLU A 132 -6.48 -9.58 7.45
CA GLU A 132 -7.10 -10.88 7.69
C GLU A 132 -8.24 -11.15 6.72
N LEU A 133 -9.15 -10.19 6.52
CA LEU A 133 -10.22 -10.29 5.52
C LEU A 133 -9.66 -10.49 4.12
N ARG A 134 -8.59 -9.78 3.78
CA ARG A 134 -7.92 -9.96 2.48
C ARG A 134 -7.20 -11.30 2.36
N ALA A 135 -6.67 -11.85 3.45
CA ALA A 135 -6.07 -13.19 3.44
C ALA A 135 -7.14 -14.28 3.29
N LYS A 136 -8.31 -14.10 3.94
CA LYS A 136 -9.42 -15.04 3.89
C LYS A 136 -10.18 -15.02 2.56
N TYR A 137 -10.40 -13.84 2.00
CA TYR A 137 -11.29 -13.65 0.84
C TYR A 137 -10.61 -13.03 -0.39
N GLY A 138 -9.38 -12.54 -0.25
CA GLY A 138 -8.63 -11.98 -1.37
C GLY A 138 -8.03 -13.09 -2.21
N LYS A 139 -8.07 -12.92 -3.54
CA LYS A 139 -7.27 -13.76 -4.44
C LYS A 139 -5.80 -13.63 -4.06
N ASP A 140 -5.14 -14.76 -3.84
CA ASP A 140 -3.69 -14.85 -3.66
C ASP A 140 -3.05 -14.02 -4.76
N LYS A 141 -2.42 -12.91 -4.37
CA LYS A 141 -1.47 -12.26 -5.27
C LYS A 141 -0.25 -13.15 -5.23
N GLY A 142 -0.28 -14.22 -6.02
CA GLY A 142 0.88 -15.04 -6.31
C GLY A 142 2.05 -14.09 -6.48
N HIS A 143 3.06 -14.25 -5.63
CA HIS A 143 4.33 -13.56 -5.76
C HIS A 143 4.87 -13.93 -7.14
N GLY A 144 4.59 -13.09 -8.14
CA GLY A 144 5.24 -13.10 -9.43
C GLY A 144 6.69 -12.77 -9.19
N LYS A 145 7.44 -13.79 -8.75
CA LYS A 145 8.89 -13.84 -8.78
C LYS A 145 9.19 -13.62 -10.25
N ARG A 146 9.62 -12.39 -10.58
CA ARG A 146 10.29 -12.10 -11.85
C ARG A 146 11.50 -13.03 -11.88
N ALA A 147 11.33 -14.21 -12.46
CA ALA A 147 12.42 -15.02 -12.96
C ALA A 147 13.10 -14.13 -14.01
N ARG A 148 14.17 -13.47 -13.60
CA ARG A 148 15.16 -12.94 -14.54
C ARG A 148 15.79 -14.17 -15.18
N ALA A 149 15.39 -14.44 -16.43
CA ALA A 149 16.21 -15.18 -17.38
C ALA A 149 17.44 -14.33 -17.74
#